data_AF-A0A7T5QZS7-F1
#
_entry.id   AF-A0A7T5QZS7-F1
#
_cell.length_a   1.000
_cell.length_b   1.000
_cell.length_c   1.000
_cell.angle_alpha   90.00
_cell.angle_beta   90.00
_cell.angle_gamma   90.00
#
_symmetry.space_group_name_H-M   'P 1'
#
loop_
_entity.id
_entity.type
_entity.pdbx_description
1 polymer ?
#
loop_
_entity_poly.entity_id
_entity_poly.type
_entity_poly.pdbx_seq_one_letter_code
_entity_poly.pdbx_strand_id
1 'polypeptide(L)'
;MAKACQIAREAKKLRLSKRDWSKRNALKKIQKDSSRDRLEKFQAGIQLNRLSRSSSPVRQSVRCQVTGNTRSVYRKFRLNRITFRQMALQGLLPGVVKASW
;
A
#
# COMPACT_ATOMS: atom_id res chain seq x y z
N MET A 1 -4.98 17.22 -9.83
CA MET A 1 -5.40 16.31 -8.74
C MET A 1 -5.77 14.96 -9.32
N ALA A 2 -5.76 13.88 -8.52
CA ALA A 2 -6.16 12.56 -9.01
C ALA A 2 -7.68 12.46 -9.20
N LYS A 3 -8.11 11.69 -10.21
CA LYS A 3 -9.54 11.42 -10.44
C LYS A 3 -10.16 10.71 -9.22
N ALA A 4 -11.38 11.11 -8.83
CA ALA A 4 -12.10 10.52 -7.69
C ALA A 4 -12.21 8.99 -7.80
N CYS A 5 -12.48 8.48 -9.01
CA CYS A 5 -12.54 7.04 -9.26
C CYS A 5 -11.23 6.30 -8.93
N GLN A 6 -10.07 6.94 -9.12
CA GLN A 6 -8.76 6.36 -8.81
C GLN A 6 -8.49 6.33 -7.31
N ILE A 7 -8.97 7.34 -6.57
CA ILE A 7 -8.89 7.39 -5.11
C ILE A 7 -9.78 6.30 -4.51
N ALA A 8 -11.02 6.19 -4.98
CA ALA A 8 -11.96 5.13 -4.55
C ALA A 8 -11.43 3.72 -4.85
N ARG A 9 -10.79 3.53 -6.02
CA ARG A 9 -10.15 2.26 -6.38
C ARG A 9 -9.04 1.87 -5.39
N GLU A 10 -8.25 2.84 -4.94
CA GLU A 10 -7.19 2.60 -3.96
C GLU A 10 -7.78 2.27 -2.58
N ALA A 11 -8.83 2.98 -2.16
CA ALA A 11 -9.56 2.66 -0.93
C ALA A 11 -10.13 1.23 -0.94
N LYS A 12 -10.68 0.78 -2.08
CA LYS A 12 -11.14 -0.60 -2.27
C LYS A 12 -10.01 -1.62 -2.09
N LYS A 13 -8.83 -1.40 -2.68
CA LYS A 13 -7.68 -2.29 -2.51
C LYS A 13 -7.22 -2.36 -1.05
N LEU A 14 -7.19 -1.22 -0.36
CA LEU A 14 -6.77 -1.14 1.03
C LEU A 14 -7.73 -1.93 1.94
N ARG A 15 -9.04 -1.81 1.71
CA ARG A 15 -10.08 -2.60 2.39
C ARG A 15 -9.92 -4.12 2.14
N LEU A 16 -9.77 -4.52 0.88
CA LEU A 16 -9.61 -5.94 0.51
C LEU A 16 -8.33 -6.53 1.10
N SER A 17 -7.23 -5.77 1.07
CA SER A 17 -5.96 -6.22 1.61
C SER A 17 -6.02 -6.42 3.12
N LYS A 18 -6.63 -5.49 3.87
CA LYS A 18 -6.86 -5.67 5.31
C LYS A 18 -7.68 -6.92 5.62
N ARG A 19 -8.78 -7.13 4.89
CA ARG A 19 -9.68 -8.29 5.06
C ARG A 19 -8.96 -9.62 4.85
N ASP A 20 -8.18 -9.73 3.76
CA ASP A 20 -7.62 -11.01 3.32
C ASP A 20 -6.17 -11.23 3.79
N TRP A 21 -5.61 -10.31 4.59
CA TRP A 21 -4.20 -10.31 5.01
C TRP A 21 -3.80 -11.58 5.74
N SER A 22 -4.57 -11.97 6.77
CA SER A 22 -4.29 -13.15 7.59
C SER A 22 -4.31 -14.43 6.76
N LYS A 23 -5.37 -14.61 5.94
CA LYS A 23 -5.53 -15.76 5.04
C LYS A 23 -4.38 -15.87 4.04
N ARG A 24 -3.99 -14.78 3.37
CA ARG A 24 -2.84 -14.80 2.44
C ARG A 24 -1.54 -15.14 3.14
N ASN A 25 -1.30 -14.60 4.33
CA ASN A 25 -0.06 -14.86 5.07
C ASN A 25 0.04 -16.32 5.51
N ALA A 26 -1.07 -16.92 5.98
CA ALA A 26 -1.10 -18.34 6.30
C ALA A 26 -0.76 -19.21 5.08
N LEU A 27 -1.41 -18.98 3.93
CA LEU A 27 -1.14 -19.72 2.69
C LEU A 27 0.29 -19.53 2.17
N LYS A 28 0.82 -18.31 2.27
CA LYS A 28 2.22 -18.03 1.88
C LYS A 28 3.24 -18.70 2.77
N LYS A 29 2.98 -18.82 4.09
CA LYS A 29 3.84 -19.59 4.99
C LYS A 29 3.88 -21.04 4.53
N ILE A 30 2.72 -21.63 4.23
CA ILE A 30 2.64 -23.01 3.72
C ILE A 30 3.45 -23.22 2.45
N GLN A 31 3.41 -22.28 1.51
CA GLN A 31 4.21 -22.36 0.30
C GLN A 31 5.72 -22.22 0.54
N LYS A 32 6.13 -21.41 1.53
CA LYS A 32 7.54 -21.15 1.82
C LYS A 32 8.20 -22.26 2.64
N ASP A 33 7.42 -22.99 3.43
CA ASP A 33 7.92 -24.06 4.30
C ASP A 33 8.47 -25.23 3.47
N SER A 34 9.77 -25.50 3.58
CA SER A 34 10.45 -26.54 2.79
C SER A 34 9.99 -27.96 3.16
N SER A 35 9.68 -28.21 4.44
CA SER A 35 9.31 -29.53 5.00
C SER A 35 7.93 -30.04 4.59
N ARG A 36 7.03 -29.17 4.12
CA ARG A 36 5.66 -29.55 3.73
C ARG A 36 5.65 -30.35 2.43
N ASP A 37 4.66 -31.24 2.33
CA ASP A 37 4.44 -32.05 1.13
C ASP A 37 4.13 -31.19 -0.11
N ARG A 38 4.48 -31.72 -1.27
CA ARG A 38 4.28 -31.06 -2.56
C ARG A 38 2.79 -30.83 -2.86
N LEU A 39 1.91 -31.76 -2.48
CA LEU A 39 0.48 -31.63 -2.73
C LEU A 39 -0.14 -30.51 -1.88
N GLU A 40 0.25 -30.40 -0.62
CA GLU A 40 -0.23 -29.33 0.27
C GLU A 40 0.20 -27.94 -0.23
N LYS A 41 1.43 -27.82 -0.71
CA LYS A 41 1.94 -26.58 -1.35
C LYS A 41 1.14 -26.23 -2.60
N PHE A 42 0.81 -27.24 -3.41
CA PHE A 42 0.02 -27.06 -4.62
C PHE A 42 -1.40 -26.58 -4.31
N GLN A 43 -2.07 -27.24 -3.35
CA GLN A 43 -3.40 -26.83 -2.89
C GLN A 43 -3.41 -25.42 -2.30
N ALA A 44 -2.41 -25.07 -1.47
CA ALA A 44 -2.27 -23.72 -0.93
C ALA A 44 -2.08 -22.67 -2.04
N GLY A 45 -1.38 -23.02 -3.12
CA GLY A 45 -1.25 -22.17 -4.31
C GLY A 45 -2.57 -21.94 -5.04
N ILE A 46 -3.37 -23.00 -5.23
CA ILE A 46 -4.71 -22.88 -5.80
C ILE A 46 -5.58 -21.95 -4.94
N GLN A 47 -5.57 -22.15 -3.62
CA GLN A 47 -6.32 -21.31 -2.68
C GLN A 47 -5.86 -19.84 -2.71
N LEU A 48 -4.56 -19.59 -2.82
CA LEU A 48 -4.00 -18.24 -2.95
C LEU A 48 -4.45 -17.55 -4.24
N ASN A 49 -4.54 -18.30 -5.34
CA ASN A 49 -4.96 -17.82 -6.66
C ASN A 49 -6.47 -17.53 -6.72
N ARG A 50 -7.29 -18.25 -5.95
CA ARG A 50 -8.73 -17.97 -5.81
C ARG A 50 -9.02 -16.63 -5.13
N LEU A 51 -8.09 -16.11 -4.31
CA LEU A 51 -8.25 -14.80 -3.67
C LEU A 51 -8.14 -13.66 -4.69
N SER A 52 -8.87 -12.57 -4.46
CA SER A 52 -8.83 -11.40 -5.35
C SER A 52 -7.41 -10.88 -5.51
N ARG A 53 -6.98 -10.65 -6.76
CA ARG A 53 -5.66 -10.08 -7.09
C ARG A 53 -5.40 -8.74 -6.37
N SER A 54 -6.43 -7.92 -6.17
CA SER A 54 -6.37 -6.61 -5.50
C SER A 54 -6.16 -6.68 -3.99
N SER A 55 -6.32 -7.85 -3.36
CA SER A 55 -6.01 -8.06 -1.94
C SER A 55 -4.50 -8.03 -1.64
N SER A 56 -3.66 -8.20 -2.66
CA SER A 56 -2.20 -8.18 -2.48
C SER A 56 -1.71 -6.78 -2.09
N PRO A 57 -0.95 -6.63 -1.00
CA PRO A 57 -0.46 -5.32 -0.55
C PRO A 57 0.51 -4.68 -1.56
N VAL A 58 1.18 -5.49 -2.39
CA VAL A 58 2.12 -5.01 -3.44
C VAL A 58 1.42 -4.12 -4.48
N ARG A 59 0.10 -4.26 -4.65
CA ARG A 59 -0.68 -3.47 -5.62
C ARG A 59 -1.16 -2.14 -5.07
N GLN A 60 -0.91 -1.89 -3.79
CA GLN A 60 -1.25 -0.63 -3.18
C GLN A 60 -0.25 0.43 -3.62
N SER A 61 -0.76 1.62 -3.88
CA SER A 61 0.05 2.79 -4.22
C SER A 61 -0.10 3.83 -3.14
N VAL A 62 1.03 4.33 -2.64
CA VAL A 62 1.02 5.45 -1.71
C VAL A 62 0.56 6.70 -2.47
N ARG A 63 -0.49 7.34 -1.97
CA ARG A 63 -1.04 8.58 -2.53
C ARG A 63 -0.87 9.71 -1.54
N CYS A 64 -0.76 10.93 -2.07
CA CYS A 64 -0.89 12.15 -1.30
C CYS A 64 -2.29 12.24 -0.70
N GLN A 65 -2.40 12.55 0.59
CA GLN A 65 -3.71 12.66 1.27
C GLN A 65 -4.56 13.83 0.73
N VAL A 66 -3.94 14.97 0.42
CA VAL A 66 -4.65 16.15 -0.09
C VAL A 66 -5.06 16.01 -1.56
N THR A 67 -4.13 15.62 -2.43
CA THR A 67 -4.35 15.69 -3.89
C THR A 67 -4.58 14.34 -4.57
N GLY A 68 -4.32 13.22 -3.88
CA GLY A 68 -4.41 11.87 -4.43
C GLY A 68 -3.32 11.48 -5.43
N ASN A 69 -2.35 12.36 -5.72
CA ASN A 69 -1.23 12.08 -6.62
C ASN A 69 -0.36 10.94 -6.06
N THR A 70 0.05 10.02 -6.93
CA THR A 70 0.89 8.86 -6.57
C THR A 70 2.39 9.12 -6.64
N ARG A 71 2.81 10.13 -7.42
CA ARG A 71 4.23 10.40 -7.68
C ARG A 71 4.83 11.27 -6.58
N SER A 72 6.09 10.99 -6.24
CA SER A 72 6.91 11.80 -5.33
C SER A 72 6.23 12.04 -3.98
N VAL A 73 5.69 10.97 -3.37
CA VAL A 73 5.04 11.04 -2.05
C VAL A 73 6.04 10.68 -0.97
N TYR A 74 6.26 11.61 -0.03
CA TYR A 74 7.08 11.33 1.15
C TYR A 74 6.29 10.44 2.12
N ARG A 75 6.82 9.24 2.44
CA ARG A 75 6.10 8.26 3.27
C ARG A 75 5.81 8.76 4.69
N LYS A 76 6.72 9.55 5.28
CA LYS A 76 6.59 10.12 6.63
C LYS A 76 5.39 11.07 6.73
N PHE A 77 5.24 11.95 5.74
CA PHE A 77 4.20 12.98 5.74
C PHE A 77 2.94 12.59 4.95
N ARG A 78 3.01 11.55 4.11
CA ARG A 78 1.94 11.15 3.16
C ARG A 78 1.48 12.30 2.25
N LEU A 79 2.40 13.20 1.92
CA LEU A 79 2.21 14.34 1.04
C LEU A 79 3.09 14.23 -0.20
N ASN A 80 2.62 14.76 -1.33
CA ASN A 80 3.47 14.90 -2.52
C ASN A 80 4.45 16.09 -2.33
N ARG A 81 5.50 16.15 -3.15
CA ARG A 81 6.52 17.21 -3.06
C ARG A 81 5.99 18.65 -3.14
N ILE A 82 4.93 18.89 -3.91
CA ILE A 82 4.36 20.23 -4.12
C ILE A 82 3.57 20.66 -2.88
N THR A 83 2.65 19.80 -2.43
CA THR A 83 1.84 20.04 -1.23
C THR A 83 2.72 20.09 0.01
N PHE A 84 3.75 19.24 0.08
CA PHE A 84 4.72 19.26 1.16
C PHE A 84 5.45 20.61 1.23
N ARG A 85 5.95 21.12 0.09
CA ARG A 85 6.61 22.43 0.04
C ARG A 85 5.66 23.55 0.47
N GLN A 86 4.42 23.56 -0.02
CA GLN A 86 3.43 24.59 0.34
C GLN A 86 3.14 24.57 1.84
N MET A 87 2.86 23.40 2.41
CA MET A 87 2.58 23.25 3.85
C MET A 87 3.80 23.56 4.72
N ALA A 88 5.01 23.21 4.28
CA ALA A 88 6.25 23.56 4.97
C ALA A 88 6.47 25.09 5.00
N LEU A 89 6.26 25.78 3.87
CA LEU A 89 6.39 27.23 3.79
C LEU A 89 5.35 27.96 4.64
N GLN A 90 4.16 27.38 4.79
CA GLN A 90 3.10 27.89 5.67
C GLN A 90 3.33 27.57 7.16
N GLY A 91 4.37 26.81 7.51
CA GLY A 91 4.63 26.40 8.90
C GLY A 91 3.66 25.34 9.45
N LEU A 92 2.85 24.70 8.59
CA LEU A 92 1.88 23.66 9.00
C LEU A 92 2.55 22.32 9.35
N LEU A 93 3.84 22.15 9.02
CA LEU A 93 4.60 20.94 9.29
C LEU A 93 5.56 21.18 10.46
N PRO A 94 5.34 20.53 11.63
CA PRO A 94 6.15 20.78 12.81
C PRO A 94 7.59 20.31 12.60
N GLY A 95 8.55 21.15 12.99
CA GLY A 95 9.98 20.85 12.91
C GLY A 95 10.56 20.81 11.49
N VAL A 96 9.81 21.24 10.47
CA VAL A 96 10.32 21.34 9.10
C VAL A 96 10.78 22.76 8.83
N VAL A 97 12.11 22.94 8.72
CA VAL A 97 12.74 24.19 8.34
C VAL A 97 13.65 23.97 7.13
N LYS A 98 13.99 25.04 6.42
CA LYS A 98 15.05 24.97 5.39
C LYS A 98 16.37 24.72 6.12
N ALA A 99 17.01 23.61 5.83
CA ALA A 99 18.32 23.30 6.36
C ALA A 99 19.40 23.95 5.49
N SER A 100 20.41 24.52 6.13
CA SER A 100 21.67 24.96 5.54
C SER A 100 22.79 24.28 6.30
N TRP A 101 23.52 23.40 5.62
CA TRP A 101 24.74 22.79 6.08
C TRP A 101 25.82 23.08 5.04
#